data_AF-A0A3D4UJ75-F1
#
_entry.id   AF-A0A3D4UJ75-F1
#
_cell.length_a   1.000
_cell.length_b   1.000
_cell.length_c   1.000
_cell.angle_alpha   90.00
_cell.angle_beta   90.00
_cell.angle_gamma   90.00
#
_symmetry.space_group_name_H-M   'P 1'
#
loop_
_entity.id
_entity.type
_entity.pdbx_description
1 polymer ?
#
loop_
_entity_poly.entity_id
_entity_poly.type
_entity_poly.pdbx_seq_one_letter_code
_entity_poly.pdbx_strand_id
1 'polypeptide(L)'
;SGRIWQARPLELQGAHVKDNNPGNLGIVVFGNYEQIRPTAATLASVDRMLAYAMQRFHVPISRVYTHQELRPTACPGRNLQAQMVATRSNGGRLAQLVRDRSLLNA
;
A
#
# COMPACT_ATOMS: atom_id res chain seq x y z
N SER A 1 -1.18 -13.13 -10.22
CA SER A 1 -0.16 -13.90 -9.49
C SER A 1 0.13 -13.37 -8.08
N GLY A 2 -0.22 -12.13 -7.69
CA GLY A 2 -0.07 -11.66 -6.29
C GLY A 2 1.39 -11.62 -5.79
N ARG A 3 2.36 -11.66 -6.71
CA ARG A 3 3.79 -11.67 -6.35
C ARG A 3 4.22 -10.29 -5.92
N ILE A 4 5.05 -10.25 -4.88
CA ILE A 4 5.69 -9.05 -4.36
C ILE A 4 7.16 -9.07 -4.78
N TRP A 5 7.65 -7.93 -5.25
CA TRP A 5 9.03 -7.77 -5.69
C TRP A 5 9.63 -6.57 -4.98
N GLN A 6 10.84 -6.74 -4.45
CA GLN A 6 11.63 -5.60 -3.97
C GLN A 6 12.26 -4.91 -5.17
N ALA A 7 12.04 -3.60 -5.28
CA ALA A 7 12.69 -2.76 -6.28
C ALA A 7 13.96 -2.13 -5.69
N ARG A 8 13.91 -0.85 -5.32
CA ARG A 8 15.02 -0.17 -4.64
C ARG A 8 15.25 -0.77 -3.24
N PRO A 9 16.51 -0.98 -2.79
CA PRO A 9 16.84 -1.35 -1.41
C PRO A 9 16.19 -0.41 -0.39
N LEU A 10 15.79 -0.94 0.77
CA LEU A 10 15.03 -0.18 1.79
C LEU A 10 15.88 0.89 2.47
N GLU A 11 17.20 0.75 2.41
CA GLU A 11 18.20 1.67 2.96
C GLU A 11 18.40 2.91 2.06
N LEU A 12 17.86 2.88 0.84
CA LEU A 12 18.03 3.94 -0.15
C LEU A 12 16.71 4.70 -0.36
N GLN A 13 16.79 6.04 -0.37
CA GLN A 13 15.63 6.89 -0.63
C GLN A 13 15.01 6.61 -2.01
N GLY A 14 13.68 6.47 -2.06
CA GLY A 14 12.89 6.33 -3.28
C GLY A 14 12.72 7.63 -4.10
N ALA A 15 12.06 7.53 -5.25
CA ALA A 15 11.72 8.66 -6.12
C ALA A 15 10.30 8.49 -6.72
N HIS A 16 9.29 8.32 -5.87
CA HIS A 16 7.93 7.94 -6.24
C HIS A 16 6.89 9.06 -6.05
N VAL A 17 7.13 10.03 -5.16
CA VAL A 17 6.23 11.18 -4.96
C VAL A 17 7.09 12.44 -4.87
N LYS A 18 6.91 13.36 -5.83
CA LYS A 18 7.64 14.63 -5.84
C LYS A 18 7.43 15.38 -4.50
N ASP A 19 8.53 15.86 -3.95
CA ASP A 19 8.60 16.59 -2.66
C ASP A 19 8.16 15.78 -1.42
N ASN A 20 7.92 14.46 -1.56
CA ASN A 20 7.45 13.57 -0.47
C ASN A 20 8.17 12.22 -0.45
N ASN A 21 9.41 12.16 -0.94
CA ASN A 21 10.21 10.93 -0.93
C ASN A 21 10.91 10.62 0.40
N PRO A 22 11.48 11.59 1.12
CA PRO A 22 12.20 11.31 2.37
C PRO A 22 11.30 10.66 3.43
N GLY A 23 11.80 9.62 4.10
CA GLY A 23 11.11 8.94 5.19
C GLY A 23 9.87 8.13 4.80
N ASN A 24 9.67 7.86 3.50
CA ASN A 24 8.50 7.13 2.99
C ASN A 24 8.89 5.87 2.21
N LEU A 25 8.03 4.84 2.31
CA LEU A 25 8.13 3.61 1.51
C LEU A 25 7.14 3.67 0.34
N GLY A 26 7.65 3.69 -0.90
CA GLY A 26 6.83 3.60 -2.10
C GLY A 26 6.49 2.16 -2.46
N ILE A 27 5.19 1.86 -2.60
CA ILE A 27 4.70 0.56 -3.10
C ILE A 27 3.93 0.82 -4.40
N VAL A 28 4.34 0.15 -5.48
CA VAL A 28 3.64 0.19 -6.77
C VAL A 28 2.85 -1.09 -6.97
N VAL A 29 1.61 -0.96 -7.42
CA VAL A 29 0.77 -2.09 -7.84
C VAL A 29 0.70 -2.06 -9.36
N PHE A 30 1.27 -3.06 -10.02
CA PHE A 30 1.35 -3.09 -11.48
C PHE A 30 -0.03 -3.22 -12.15
N GLY A 31 -0.41 -2.20 -12.89
CA GLY A 31 -1.63 -2.16 -13.68
C GLY A 31 -2.10 -0.72 -13.91
N ASN A 32 -2.98 -0.53 -14.90
CA ASN A 32 -3.70 0.73 -15.07
C ASN A 32 -5.09 0.62 -14.42
N TYR A 33 -5.18 0.94 -13.14
CA TYR A 33 -6.45 0.82 -12.40
C TYR A 33 -7.43 1.96 -12.61
N GLU A 34 -7.15 2.88 -13.53
CA GLU A 34 -8.24 3.61 -14.17
C GLU A 34 -9.07 2.68 -15.04
N GLN A 35 -8.45 1.77 -15.78
CA GLN A 35 -9.17 0.94 -16.76
C GLN A 35 -9.59 -0.43 -16.20
N ILE A 36 -8.76 -1.03 -15.34
CA ILE A 36 -8.97 -2.38 -14.84
C ILE A 36 -9.28 -2.40 -13.34
N ARG A 37 -9.91 -3.48 -12.88
CA ARG A 37 -10.08 -3.76 -11.45
C ARG A 37 -8.92 -4.64 -10.95
N PRO A 38 -8.38 -4.38 -9.74
CA PRO A 38 -7.40 -5.28 -9.14
C PRO A 38 -8.03 -6.65 -8.84
N THR A 39 -7.28 -7.72 -9.06
CA THR A 39 -7.72 -9.08 -8.74
C THR A 39 -7.71 -9.32 -7.23
N ALA A 40 -8.52 -10.27 -6.74
CA ALA A 40 -8.54 -10.64 -5.33
C ALA A 40 -7.15 -11.02 -4.78
N ALA A 41 -6.36 -11.75 -5.56
CA ALA A 41 -4.99 -12.09 -5.21
C ALA A 41 -4.08 -10.85 -5.08
N THR A 42 -4.27 -9.84 -5.93
CA THR A 42 -3.52 -8.58 -5.85
C THR A 42 -3.90 -7.81 -4.59
N LEU A 43 -5.19 -7.66 -4.32
CA LEU A 43 -5.68 -6.97 -3.11
C LEU A 43 -5.19 -7.65 -1.83
N ALA A 44 -5.29 -8.98 -1.74
CA ALA A 44 -4.79 -9.73 -0.60
C ALA A 44 -3.27 -9.55 -0.39
N SER A 45 -2.51 -9.42 -1.48
CA SER A 45 -1.06 -9.19 -1.40
C SER A 45 -0.73 -7.76 -0.97
N VAL A 46 -1.49 -6.77 -1.46
CA VAL A 46 -1.38 -5.36 -1.03
C VAL A 46 -1.67 -5.24 0.47
N ASP A 47 -2.77 -5.83 0.95
CA ASP A 47 -3.14 -5.78 2.37
C ASP A 47 -2.06 -6.42 3.26
N ARG A 48 -1.54 -7.60 2.87
CA ARG A 48 -0.46 -8.28 3.61
C ARG A 48 0.84 -7.48 3.61
N MET A 49 1.26 -6.96 2.45
CA MET A 49 2.48 -6.16 2.34
C MET A 49 2.39 -4.87 3.16
N LEU A 50 1.24 -4.20 3.13
CA LEU A 50 1.02 -2.99 3.93
C LEU A 50 1.02 -3.31 5.43
N ALA A 51 0.31 -4.36 5.86
CA ALA A 51 0.31 -4.77 7.26
C ALA A 51 1.72 -5.10 7.76
N TYR A 52 2.49 -5.85 6.96
CA TYR A 52 3.89 -6.15 7.24
C TYR A 52 4.75 -4.89 7.37
N ALA A 53 4.71 -3.99 6.38
CA ALA A 53 5.49 -2.76 6.40
C ALA A 53 5.11 -1.85 7.58
N MET A 54 3.82 -1.75 7.87
CA MET A 54 3.32 -0.97 9.00
C MET A 54 3.82 -1.51 10.33
N GLN A 55 3.79 -2.82 10.53
CA GLN A 55 4.30 -3.44 11.74
C GLN A 55 5.82 -3.31 11.84
N ARG A 56 6.56 -3.63 10.76
CA ARG A 56 8.03 -3.56 10.72
C ARG A 56 8.57 -2.16 10.99
N PHE A 57 7.92 -1.14 10.42
CA PHE A 57 8.38 0.25 10.50
C PHE A 57 7.58 1.12 11.46
N HIS A 58 6.69 0.52 12.26
CA HIS A 58 5.84 1.21 13.24
C HIS A 58 5.01 2.36 12.62
N VAL A 59 4.48 2.14 11.41
CA VAL A 59 3.67 3.13 10.69
C VAL A 59 2.19 2.91 11.02
N PRO A 60 1.50 3.91 11.60
CA PRO A 60 0.06 3.79 11.87
C PRO A 60 -0.74 3.82 10.57
N ILE A 61 -1.93 3.23 10.56
CA ILE A 61 -2.79 3.15 9.36
C ILE A 61 -3.16 4.54 8.80
N SER A 62 -3.22 5.55 9.66
CA SER A 62 -3.46 6.95 9.31
C SER A 62 -2.33 7.58 8.48
N ARG A 63 -1.16 6.93 8.40
CA ARG A 63 0.00 7.34 7.58
C ARG A 63 0.22 6.48 6.35
N VAL A 64 -0.75 5.63 6.00
CA VAL A 64 -0.79 4.99 4.68
C VAL A 64 -1.54 5.94 3.77
N TYR A 65 -0.93 6.32 2.64
CA TYR A 65 -1.54 7.22 1.66
C TYR A 65 -1.44 6.64 0.25
N THR A 66 -2.36 7.01 -0.62
CA THR A 66 -2.21 6.82 -2.06
C THR A 66 -1.55 8.03 -2.71
N HIS A 67 -1.06 7.91 -3.94
CA HIS A 67 -0.36 9.03 -4.59
C HIS A 67 -1.28 10.23 -4.81
N GLN A 68 -2.56 10.01 -5.18
CA GLN A 68 -3.56 11.06 -5.33
C GLN A 68 -3.92 11.78 -4.02
N GLU A 69 -3.70 11.13 -2.87
CA GLU A 69 -3.90 11.75 -1.54
C GLU A 69 -2.74 12.69 -1.16
N LEU A 70 -1.58 12.52 -1.79
CA LEU A 70 -0.39 13.34 -1.55
C LEU A 70 -0.15 14.40 -2.63
N ARG A 71 -0.58 14.16 -3.88
CA ARG A 71 -0.34 15.02 -5.04
C ARG A 71 -1.51 14.96 -6.04
N PRO A 72 -1.71 15.99 -6.87
CA PRO A 72 -2.77 15.99 -7.89
C PRO A 72 -2.40 15.07 -9.06
N THR A 73 -2.62 13.76 -8.88
CA THR A 73 -2.38 12.73 -9.91
C THR A 73 -3.56 11.76 -9.95
N ALA A 74 -3.70 11.01 -11.04
CA ALA A 74 -4.68 9.92 -11.13
C ALA A 74 -4.22 8.62 -10.44
N CYS A 75 -2.96 8.52 -10.02
CA CYS A 75 -2.42 7.31 -9.38
C CYS A 75 -3.01 7.19 -7.96
N PRO A 76 -3.56 6.03 -7.56
CA PRO A 76 -3.31 4.69 -8.08
C PRO A 76 -4.37 4.18 -9.05
N GLY A 77 -5.26 5.05 -9.53
CA GLY A 77 -6.39 4.72 -10.39
C GLY A 77 -7.68 4.54 -9.58
N ARG A 78 -8.81 5.02 -10.09
CA ARG A 78 -10.11 5.01 -9.39
C ARG A 78 -10.50 3.65 -8.80
N ASN A 79 -10.22 2.55 -9.49
CA ASN A 79 -10.59 1.22 -9.01
C ASN A 79 -9.72 0.78 -7.83
N LEU A 80 -8.42 1.09 -7.82
CA LEU A 80 -7.54 0.76 -6.70
C LEU A 80 -7.70 1.76 -5.56
N GLN A 81 -7.94 3.05 -5.86
CA GLN A 81 -8.22 4.06 -4.85
C GLN A 81 -9.41 3.67 -3.97
N ALA A 82 -10.52 3.25 -4.57
CA ALA A 82 -11.71 2.81 -3.83
C ALA A 82 -11.39 1.64 -2.88
N GLN A 83 -10.57 0.69 -3.32
CA GLN A 83 -10.12 -0.44 -2.49
C GLN A 83 -9.21 0.01 -1.36
N MET A 84 -8.32 0.97 -1.60
CA MET A 84 -7.45 1.54 -0.57
C MET A 84 -8.22 2.28 0.51
N VAL A 85 -9.28 3.01 0.15
CA VAL A 85 -10.20 3.65 1.12
C VAL A 85 -10.94 2.59 1.92
N ALA A 86 -11.53 1.59 1.25
CA ALA A 86 -12.28 0.52 1.90
C ALA A 86 -11.43 -0.30 2.88
N THR A 87 -10.24 -0.76 2.46
CA THR A 87 -9.40 -1.65 3.28
C THR A 87 -8.82 -0.95 4.52
N ARG A 88 -8.54 0.36 4.43
CA ARG A 88 -8.05 1.18 5.56
C ARG A 88 -9.16 1.63 6.52
N SER A 89 -10.41 1.60 6.09
CA SER A 89 -11.54 2.00 6.92
C SER A 89 -11.68 1.12 8.17
N ASN A 90 -12.42 1.60 9.17
CA ASN A 90 -12.69 0.80 10.36
C ASN A 90 -13.45 -0.49 9.98
N GLY A 91 -12.88 -1.63 10.34
CA GLY A 91 -13.41 -2.95 9.97
C GLY A 91 -12.96 -3.44 8.59
N GLY A 92 -12.25 -2.61 7.81
CA GLY A 92 -11.60 -3.02 6.58
C GLY A 92 -10.50 -4.06 6.80
N ARG A 93 -10.16 -4.80 5.74
CA ARG A 93 -9.26 -5.96 5.83
C ARG A 93 -7.86 -5.60 6.32
N LEU A 94 -7.26 -4.52 5.81
CA LEU A 94 -5.97 -4.04 6.30
C LEU A 94 -6.05 -3.64 7.78
N ALA A 95 -7.12 -2.93 8.18
CA ALA A 95 -7.32 -2.55 9.58
C ALA A 95 -7.45 -3.77 10.52
N GLN A 96 -8.05 -4.86 10.06
CA GLN A 96 -8.11 -6.13 10.79
C GLN A 96 -6.73 -6.80 10.87
N LEU A 97 -6.00 -6.89 9.76
CA LEU A 97 -4.68 -7.51 9.71
C LEU A 97 -3.65 -6.78 10.59
N VAL A 98 -3.70 -5.46 10.66
CA VAL A 98 -2.78 -4.68 11.51
C VAL A 98 -3.04 -4.92 13.00
N ARG A 99 -4.28 -5.23 13.39
CA ARG A 99 -4.64 -5.62 14.76
C ARG A 99 -4.18 -7.03 15.12
N ASP A 100 -4.00 -7.88 14.11
CA ASP A 100 -3.49 -9.23 14.27
C ASP A 100 -1.95 -9.23 14.34
N ARG A 101 -1.42 -9.54 15.52
CA ARG A 101 0.04 -9.54 15.79
C ARG A 101 0.76 -10.79 15.27
N SER A 102 0.06 -11.75 14.67
CA SER A 102 0.66 -13.00 14.18
C SER A 102 1.54 -12.84 12.94
N LEU A 103 1.45 -11.72 12.22
CA LEU A 103 2.17 -11.46 10.96
C LEU A 103 3.67 -11.17 11.12
N LEU A 104 4.19 -11.03 12.35
CA LEU A 104 5.61 -10.82 12.63
C LEU A 104 6.46 -12.09 12.54
N ASN A 105 5.83 -13.27 12.44
CA ASN A 105 6.49 -14.58 12.54
C ASN A 105 6.57 -15.34 11.19
N ALA A 106 6.31 -14.66 10.06
CA ALA A 106 6.32 -15.26 8.72
C ALA A 106 7.43 -14.68 7.83
#